data_AF-A0A811QCA1-F1
#
_entry.id   AF-A0A811QCA1-F1
#
_cell.length_a   1.000
_cell.length_b   1.000
_cell.length_c   1.000
_cell.angle_alpha   90.00
_cell.angle_beta   90.00
_cell.angle_gamma   90.00
#
_symmetry.space_group_name_H-M   'P 1'
#
loop_
_entity.id
_entity.type
_entity.pdbx_description
1 polymer ?
#
loop_
_entity_poly.entity_id
_entity_poly.type
_entity_poly.pdbx_seq_one_letter_code
_entity_poly.pdbx_strand_id
1 'polypeptide(L)'
;MVRATHGVTAGTWYFEVKIVYLGPTGHTRLGWATNRADIETPVGYDAYGFGYRDVDGAKVTKAWRDKYADEGYGEGDVLGFYISLPNGKQYEPKQPNKGMPLHVQVPKKAQKTPDPVPGSEICYFKNGVCQGSAFKDIPGGRYHPAASMYTEPGEPDCIIKFNFGPNFEFLPQDFGGLPIPQPMSLVPHQAYEVKNEGPTKNAIVA
;
A
#
# COMPACT_ATOMS: atom_id res chain seq x y z
N MET A 1 -11.15 2.12 -1.60
CA MET A 1 -9.84 1.41 -1.63
C MET A 1 -9.90 0.19 -0.74
N VAL A 2 -9.22 -0.88 -1.10
CA VAL A 2 -8.91 -2.01 -0.21
C VAL A 2 -7.41 -2.07 0.04
N ARG A 3 -7.01 -2.59 1.21
CA ARG A 3 -5.60 -2.83 1.57
C ARG A 3 -5.45 -4.23 2.16
N ALA A 4 -4.31 -4.86 1.95
CA ALA A 4 -3.97 -6.12 2.59
C ALA A 4 -3.85 -5.95 4.12
N THR A 5 -4.03 -7.05 4.85
CA THR A 5 -4.00 -7.07 6.31
C THR A 5 -2.59 -6.89 6.89
N HIS A 6 -1.57 -7.30 6.15
CA HIS A 6 -0.17 -7.21 6.57
C HIS A 6 0.52 -6.03 5.90
N GLY A 7 1.27 -5.27 6.69
CA GLY A 7 2.00 -4.11 6.22
C GLY A 7 3.40 -4.04 6.79
N VAL A 8 4.31 -3.46 6.01
CA VAL A 8 5.75 -3.44 6.23
C VAL A 8 6.22 -2.05 6.63
N THR A 9 7.23 -1.99 7.49
CA THR A 9 7.79 -0.71 7.99
C THR A 9 9.27 -0.58 7.74
N ALA A 10 9.95 -1.67 7.41
CA ALA A 10 11.37 -1.70 7.10
C ALA A 10 11.69 -2.88 6.19
N GLY A 11 12.87 -2.84 5.57
CA GLY A 11 13.34 -3.88 4.66
C GLY A 11 12.79 -3.71 3.25
N THR A 12 12.98 -4.73 2.43
CA THR A 12 12.63 -4.71 1.01
C THR A 12 11.63 -5.81 0.69
N TRP A 13 10.52 -5.45 0.04
CA TRP A 13 9.36 -6.33 -0.11
C TRP A 13 8.75 -6.26 -1.50
N TYR A 14 8.12 -7.37 -1.92
CA TYR A 14 7.52 -7.51 -3.24
C TYR A 14 6.21 -8.32 -3.24
N PHE A 15 5.28 -7.92 -4.08
CA PHE A 15 4.08 -8.69 -4.44
C PHE A 15 3.69 -8.46 -5.90
N GLU A 16 2.81 -9.31 -6.43
CA GLU A 16 2.23 -9.16 -7.76
C GLU A 16 0.72 -8.93 -7.70
N VAL A 17 0.19 -8.31 -8.75
CA VAL A 17 -1.24 -8.22 -9.03
C VAL A 17 -1.48 -8.58 -10.48
N LYS A 18 -2.32 -9.59 -10.72
CA LYS A 18 -2.81 -9.94 -12.06
C LYS A 18 -4.10 -9.18 -12.36
N ILE A 19 -4.15 -8.52 -13.51
CA ILE A 19 -5.37 -7.91 -14.02
C ILE A 19 -6.16 -9.00 -14.74
N VAL A 20 -7.23 -9.50 -14.11
CA VAL A 20 -8.00 -10.63 -14.64
C VAL A 20 -9.06 -10.13 -15.62
N TYR A 21 -9.78 -9.07 -15.25
CA TYR A 21 -10.81 -8.45 -16.06
C TYR A 21 -10.95 -6.98 -15.65
N LEU A 22 -10.86 -6.05 -16.59
CA LEU A 22 -11.23 -4.65 -16.38
C LEU A 22 -12.60 -4.37 -16.99
N GLY A 23 -12.90 -4.98 -18.14
CA GLY A 23 -14.07 -4.61 -18.93
C GLY A 23 -13.91 -3.25 -19.62
N PRO A 24 -14.97 -2.77 -20.29
CA PRO A 24 -14.90 -1.57 -21.12
C PRO A 24 -14.75 -0.26 -20.32
N THR A 25 -15.20 -0.24 -19.07
CA THR A 25 -15.25 0.95 -18.22
C THR A 25 -14.49 0.79 -16.90
N GLY A 26 -13.83 -0.36 -16.71
CA GLY A 26 -13.08 -0.65 -15.51
C GLY A 26 -11.74 0.07 -15.47
N HIS A 27 -11.43 0.63 -14.32
CA HIS A 27 -10.18 1.31 -14.06
C HIS A 27 -9.60 0.94 -12.70
N THR A 28 -8.28 0.88 -12.63
CA THR A 28 -7.58 0.57 -11.38
C THR A 28 -6.46 1.56 -11.06
N ARG A 29 -6.29 1.83 -9.77
CA ARG A 29 -5.05 2.36 -9.19
C ARG A 29 -4.54 1.38 -8.16
N LEU A 30 -3.35 0.87 -8.39
CA LEU A 30 -2.74 -0.19 -7.60
C LEU A 30 -1.45 0.33 -6.96
N GLY A 31 -1.07 -0.15 -5.79
CA GLY A 31 0.20 0.26 -5.20
C GLY A 31 0.29 0.04 -3.71
N TRP A 32 0.83 1.02 -3.01
CA TRP A 32 1.09 0.98 -1.58
C TRP A 32 0.31 2.07 -0.85
N ALA A 33 -0.27 1.74 0.30
CA ALA A 33 -0.95 2.70 1.14
C ALA A 33 -0.66 2.44 2.63
N THR A 34 -0.48 3.51 3.40
CA THR A 34 -0.36 3.39 4.86
C THR A 34 -1.72 3.26 5.51
N ASN A 35 -1.77 2.88 6.80
CA ASN A 35 -3.01 2.83 7.58
C ASN A 35 -3.72 4.19 7.72
N ARG A 36 -3.03 5.30 7.46
CA ARG A 36 -3.59 6.66 7.49
C ARG A 36 -4.26 7.07 6.18
N ALA A 37 -4.04 6.32 5.10
CA ALA A 37 -4.66 6.64 3.83
C ALA A 37 -6.18 6.52 3.93
N ASP A 38 -6.90 7.48 3.35
CA ASP A 38 -8.35 7.53 3.34
C ASP A 38 -8.92 6.39 2.48
N ILE A 39 -9.61 5.45 3.13
CA ILE A 39 -10.08 4.22 2.50
C ILE A 39 -11.18 4.48 1.47
N GLU A 40 -11.88 5.62 1.55
CA GLU A 40 -12.93 5.99 0.60
C GLU A 40 -12.39 6.59 -0.69
N THR A 41 -11.08 6.82 -0.76
CA THR A 41 -10.42 7.49 -1.90
C THR A 41 -9.53 6.53 -2.70
N PRO A 42 -9.20 6.83 -3.96
CA PRO A 42 -8.31 5.97 -4.73
C PRO A 42 -6.87 5.98 -4.20
N VAL A 43 -6.11 4.90 -4.41
CA VAL A 43 -4.67 4.86 -4.09
C VAL A 43 -3.97 6.08 -4.71
N GLY A 44 -3.24 6.83 -3.89
CA GLY A 44 -2.53 8.04 -4.32
C GLY A 44 -3.32 9.34 -4.21
N TYR A 45 -4.56 9.33 -3.72
CA TYR A 45 -5.33 10.57 -3.50
C TYR A 45 -4.72 11.48 -2.44
N ASP A 46 -4.27 10.91 -1.32
CA ASP A 46 -3.64 11.66 -0.23
C ASP A 46 -2.11 11.46 -0.20
N ALA A 47 -1.46 12.03 0.83
CA ALA A 47 -0.02 11.91 1.05
C ALA A 47 0.42 10.54 1.61
N TYR A 48 -0.52 9.61 1.82
CA TYR A 48 -0.33 8.34 2.48
C TYR A 48 -0.51 7.14 1.54
N GLY A 49 -0.82 7.40 0.27
CA GLY A 49 -0.90 6.42 -0.81
C GLY A 49 0.04 6.75 -1.97
N PHE A 50 0.53 5.70 -2.63
CA PHE A 50 1.42 5.73 -3.78
C PHE A 50 0.87 4.76 -4.83
N GLY A 51 0.24 5.32 -5.86
CA GLY A 51 -0.52 4.58 -6.86
C GLY A 51 0.18 4.52 -8.22
N TYR A 52 -0.10 3.44 -8.94
CA TYR A 52 0.22 3.20 -10.33
C TYR A 52 -1.08 3.06 -11.12
N ARG A 53 -1.26 3.89 -12.15
CA ARG A 53 -2.53 4.02 -12.87
C ARG A 53 -2.53 3.20 -14.17
N ASP A 54 -3.64 2.53 -14.40
CA ASP A 54 -3.92 1.67 -15.55
C ASP A 54 -3.87 2.38 -16.91
N VAL A 55 -4.50 3.55 -17.04
CA VAL A 55 -4.75 4.17 -18.36
C VAL A 55 -3.48 4.62 -19.07
N ASP A 56 -2.61 5.33 -18.37
CA ASP A 56 -1.44 6.03 -18.94
C ASP A 56 -0.12 5.64 -18.27
N GLY A 57 -0.15 4.69 -17.34
CA GLY A 57 1.04 4.29 -16.60
C GLY A 57 1.56 5.38 -15.66
N ALA A 58 0.74 6.37 -15.32
CA ALA A 58 1.14 7.46 -14.43
C ALA A 58 1.34 6.96 -12.99
N LYS A 59 2.31 7.56 -12.30
CA LYS A 59 2.44 7.43 -10.85
C LYS A 59 1.63 8.53 -10.17
N VAL A 60 0.99 8.19 -9.05
CA VAL A 60 0.03 9.06 -8.37
C VAL A 60 0.29 9.13 -6.87
N THR A 61 0.44 10.35 -6.34
CA THR A 61 0.44 10.62 -4.89
C THR A 61 -0.06 12.04 -4.64
N LYS A 62 -0.71 12.31 -3.50
CA LYS A 62 -1.30 13.63 -3.18
C LYS A 62 -2.25 14.16 -4.26
N ALA A 63 -2.93 13.26 -4.96
CA ALA A 63 -3.79 13.53 -6.13
C ALA A 63 -3.07 14.09 -7.37
N TRP A 64 -1.74 14.18 -7.35
CA TRP A 64 -0.92 14.58 -8.50
C TRP A 64 -0.56 13.36 -9.33
N ARG A 65 -0.63 13.50 -10.65
CA ARG A 65 -0.25 12.48 -11.64
C ARG A 65 1.01 12.95 -12.35
N ASP A 66 2.05 12.12 -12.29
CA ASP A 66 3.30 12.36 -13.03
C ASP A 66 3.52 11.25 -14.06
N LYS A 67 4.11 11.60 -15.21
CA LYS A 67 4.57 10.59 -16.18
C LYS A 67 5.56 9.65 -15.50
N TYR A 68 5.38 8.35 -15.71
CA TYR A 68 6.22 7.32 -15.11
C TYR A 68 6.55 6.22 -16.10
N ALA A 69 5.59 5.35 -16.43
CA ALA A 69 5.76 4.39 -17.51
C ALA A 69 5.45 5.06 -18.87
N ASP A 70 5.90 4.44 -19.95
CA ASP A 70 5.58 4.90 -21.31
C ASP A 70 4.16 4.53 -21.73
N GLU A 71 3.61 3.47 -21.15
CA GLU A 71 2.27 2.98 -21.41
C GLU A 71 1.55 2.53 -20.14
N GLY A 72 0.22 2.48 -20.24
CA GLY A 72 -0.65 1.87 -19.25
C GLY A 72 -0.51 0.35 -19.16
N TYR A 73 -1.39 -0.23 -18.35
CA TYR A 73 -1.55 -1.68 -18.20
C TYR A 73 -3.01 -2.07 -18.31
N GLY A 74 -3.27 -3.33 -18.67
CA GLY A 74 -4.62 -3.82 -18.94
C GLY A 74 -4.81 -5.29 -18.61
N GLU A 75 -5.91 -5.85 -19.10
CA GLU A 75 -6.24 -7.27 -18.90
C GLU A 75 -5.12 -8.20 -19.35
N GLY A 76 -4.85 -9.22 -18.53
CA GLY A 76 -3.79 -10.20 -18.77
C GLY A 76 -2.42 -9.79 -18.22
N ASP A 77 -2.17 -8.50 -17.98
CA ASP A 77 -0.91 -8.04 -17.39
C ASP A 77 -0.76 -8.52 -15.94
N VAL A 78 0.48 -8.84 -15.58
CA VAL A 78 0.91 -9.09 -14.21
C VAL A 78 1.86 -7.98 -13.78
N LEU A 79 1.45 -7.26 -12.76
CA LEU A 79 2.17 -6.11 -12.25
C LEU A 79 2.92 -6.46 -10.99
N GLY A 80 4.21 -6.15 -10.94
CA GLY A 80 5.04 -6.28 -9.75
C GLY A 80 5.12 -4.99 -8.96
N PHE A 81 5.08 -5.09 -7.64
CA PHE A 81 5.08 -3.96 -6.72
C PHE A 81 6.22 -4.13 -5.73
N TYR A 82 7.25 -3.29 -5.86
CA TYR A 82 8.43 -3.29 -5.01
C TYR A 82 8.40 -2.11 -4.05
N ILE A 83 8.86 -2.33 -2.82
CA ILE A 83 9.13 -1.25 -1.86
C ILE A 83 10.40 -1.57 -1.09
N SER A 84 11.28 -0.59 -0.93
CA SER A 84 12.44 -0.64 -0.02
C SER A 84 12.34 0.47 1.01
N LEU A 85 12.48 0.08 2.28
CA LEU A 85 12.40 0.96 3.45
C LEU A 85 13.64 0.74 4.33
N PRO A 86 14.83 1.19 3.91
CA PRO A 86 16.04 1.07 4.72
C PRO A 86 15.84 1.84 6.04
N ASN A 87 15.99 1.15 7.17
CA ASN A 87 15.74 1.72 8.51
C ASN A 87 14.34 2.33 8.73
N GLY A 88 13.34 2.01 7.89
CA GLY A 88 12.04 2.68 7.91
C GLY A 88 11.28 2.58 9.25
N LYS A 89 11.57 1.56 10.07
CA LYS A 89 11.00 1.39 11.41
C LYS A 89 11.30 2.58 12.34
N GLN A 90 12.41 3.28 12.13
CA GLN A 90 12.77 4.48 12.92
C GLN A 90 11.88 5.68 12.59
N TYR A 91 11.27 5.69 11.41
CA TYR A 91 10.42 6.76 10.90
C TYR A 91 8.92 6.41 10.99
N GLU A 92 8.56 5.20 11.43
CA GLU A 92 7.17 4.81 11.62
C GLU A 92 6.54 5.70 12.71
N PRO A 93 5.44 6.41 12.41
CA PRO A 93 4.78 7.22 13.42
C PRO A 93 4.25 6.36 14.57
N LYS A 94 4.52 6.77 15.81
CA LYS A 94 3.96 6.11 17.00
C LYS A 94 2.43 6.07 16.89
N GLN A 95 1.86 4.88 16.92
CA GLN A 95 0.40 4.73 16.99
C GLN A 95 -0.08 5.17 18.37
N PRO A 96 -1.22 5.90 18.48
CA PRO A 96 -1.83 6.18 19.78
C PRO A 96 -2.21 4.86 20.47
N ASN A 97 -2.05 4.82 21.80
CA ASN A 97 -2.33 3.62 22.61
C ASN A 97 -3.76 3.10 22.36
N LYS A 98 -3.87 1.81 22.04
CA LYS A 98 -5.12 1.08 21.73
C LYS A 98 -6.00 0.80 22.97
N GLY A 99 -6.01 1.68 23.97
CA GLY A 99 -6.94 1.65 25.10
C GLY A 99 -8.17 2.53 24.91
N MET A 100 -8.25 3.28 23.80
CA MET A 100 -9.43 4.09 23.50
C MET A 100 -10.52 3.23 22.85
N PRO A 101 -11.76 3.28 23.36
CA PRO A 101 -12.87 2.55 22.76
C PRO A 101 -13.06 2.99 21.30
N LEU A 102 -13.43 2.01 20.45
CA LEU A 102 -13.53 2.08 18.99
C LEU A 102 -14.44 3.22 18.44
N HIS A 103 -15.15 3.94 19.32
CA HIS A 103 -16.10 5.00 18.99
C HIS A 103 -15.64 6.43 19.31
N VAL A 104 -14.41 6.62 19.83
CA VAL A 104 -13.91 7.98 19.97
C VAL A 104 -13.47 8.46 18.59
N GLN A 105 -14.30 9.28 17.95
CA GLN A 105 -13.84 10.15 16.88
C GLN A 105 -12.75 11.05 17.45
N VAL A 106 -11.50 10.60 17.36
CA VAL A 106 -10.36 11.46 17.66
C VAL A 106 -10.45 12.60 16.65
N PRO A 107 -10.57 13.86 17.09
CA PRO A 107 -10.61 14.97 16.16
C PRO A 107 -9.36 14.87 15.28
N LYS A 108 -9.55 14.90 13.94
CA LYS A 108 -8.45 14.95 12.97
C LYS A 108 -7.68 16.26 13.21
N LYS A 109 -6.82 16.33 14.22
CA LYS A 109 -5.76 17.34 14.28
C LYS A 109 -5.01 17.22 12.96
N ALA A 110 -4.70 18.35 12.34
CA ALA A 110 -3.91 18.40 11.11
C ALA A 110 -2.60 17.62 11.36
N GLN A 111 -2.58 16.36 10.92
CA GLN A 111 -1.46 15.47 11.18
C GLN A 111 -0.38 15.81 10.18
N LYS A 112 0.74 16.32 10.70
CA LYS A 112 1.95 16.54 9.91
C LYS A 112 2.34 15.22 9.25
N THR A 113 2.64 15.27 7.96
CA THR A 113 3.21 14.13 7.22
C THR A 113 4.50 13.70 7.95
N PRO A 114 4.72 12.39 8.15
CA PRO A 114 5.95 11.88 8.75
C PRO A 114 7.19 12.28 7.94
N ASP A 115 8.34 12.33 8.60
CA ASP A 115 9.60 12.60 7.93
C ASP A 115 9.91 11.48 6.91
N PRO A 116 10.50 11.81 5.74
CA PRO A 116 10.96 10.84 4.75
C PRO A 116 11.90 9.78 5.32
N VAL A 117 11.82 8.55 4.80
CA VAL A 117 12.80 7.48 5.03
C VAL A 117 13.92 7.64 3.98
N PRO A 118 15.14 8.07 4.35
CA PRO A 118 16.20 8.32 3.38
C PRO A 118 16.61 7.04 2.63
N GLY A 119 16.70 7.12 1.30
CA GLY A 119 17.04 6.00 0.44
C GLY A 119 15.92 4.98 0.25
N SER A 120 14.71 5.26 0.75
CA SER A 120 13.53 4.46 0.44
C SER A 120 13.10 4.64 -1.01
N GLU A 121 12.50 3.60 -1.57
CA GLU A 121 12.16 3.57 -2.98
C GLU A 121 10.95 2.67 -3.25
N ILE A 122 10.08 3.11 -4.16
CA ILE A 122 9.01 2.30 -4.76
C ILE A 122 9.31 2.18 -6.25
N CYS A 123 9.26 0.95 -6.74
CA CYS A 123 9.34 0.62 -8.17
C CYS A 123 8.15 -0.26 -8.55
N TYR A 124 7.69 -0.12 -9.78
CA TYR A 124 6.65 -0.98 -10.35
C TYR A 124 7.20 -1.75 -11.54
N PHE A 125 6.69 -2.95 -11.76
CA PHE A 125 7.08 -3.84 -12.84
C PHE A 125 5.86 -4.21 -13.66
N LYS A 126 6.01 -4.37 -14.97
CA LYS A 126 4.98 -4.87 -15.88
C LYS A 126 5.53 -6.14 -16.54
N ASN A 127 4.90 -7.28 -16.28
CA ASN A 127 5.30 -8.60 -16.78
C ASN A 127 6.80 -8.89 -16.52
N GLY A 128 7.26 -8.57 -15.31
CA GLY A 128 8.64 -8.76 -14.87
C GLY A 128 9.62 -7.65 -15.30
N VAL A 129 9.21 -6.72 -16.17
CA VAL A 129 10.06 -5.60 -16.64
C VAL A 129 9.91 -4.40 -15.72
N CYS A 130 11.01 -3.94 -15.14
CA CYS A 130 11.05 -2.75 -14.28
C CYS A 130 10.66 -1.49 -15.07
N GLN A 131 9.70 -0.73 -14.54
CA GLN A 131 9.26 0.56 -15.12
C GLN A 131 10.06 1.75 -14.55
N GLY A 132 11.11 1.47 -13.76
CA GLY A 132 11.98 2.47 -13.14
C GLY A 132 11.56 2.85 -11.72
N SER A 133 12.15 3.94 -11.23
CA SER A 133 11.89 4.47 -9.90
C SER A 133 10.64 5.34 -9.90
N ALA A 134 9.58 4.89 -9.20
CA ALA A 134 8.35 5.65 -9.10
C ALA A 134 8.48 6.75 -8.05
N PHE A 135 8.84 6.39 -6.82
CA PHE A 135 8.94 7.32 -5.70
C PHE A 135 10.20 7.05 -4.90
N LYS A 136 10.88 8.12 -4.47
CA LYS A 136 12.06 8.08 -3.60
C LYS A 136 11.81 8.88 -2.34
N ASP A 137 12.51 8.52 -1.27
CA ASP A 137 12.45 9.20 0.02
C ASP A 137 10.99 9.38 0.49
N ILE A 138 10.25 8.27 0.49
CA ILE A 138 8.83 8.26 0.86
C ILE A 138 8.67 8.48 2.38
N PRO A 139 7.56 9.10 2.83
CA PRO A 139 7.31 9.34 4.26
C PRO A 139 7.37 8.07 5.10
N GLY A 140 7.82 8.18 6.34
CA GLY A 140 7.77 7.09 7.30
C GLY A 140 6.35 6.56 7.53
N GLY A 141 6.20 5.25 7.59
CA GLY A 141 4.90 4.63 7.77
C GLY A 141 4.92 3.11 7.63
N ARG A 142 3.75 2.50 7.89
CA ARG A 142 3.50 1.09 7.63
C ARG A 142 2.72 0.95 6.33
N TYR A 143 3.38 0.42 5.32
CA TYR A 143 2.84 0.31 3.96
C TYR A 143 2.20 -1.05 3.72
N HIS A 144 1.01 -1.02 3.15
CA HIS A 144 0.23 -2.21 2.80
C HIS A 144 0.01 -2.23 1.29
N PRO A 145 0.08 -3.41 0.65
CA PRO A 145 -0.45 -3.62 -0.69
C PRO A 145 -1.89 -3.09 -0.78
N ALA A 146 -2.19 -2.32 -1.80
CA ALA A 146 -3.45 -1.59 -1.91
C ALA A 146 -3.98 -1.56 -3.34
N ALA A 147 -5.30 -1.57 -3.46
CA ALA A 147 -5.99 -1.43 -4.73
C ALA A 147 -7.22 -0.54 -4.58
N SER A 148 -7.44 0.29 -5.59
CA SER A 148 -8.69 0.99 -5.81
C SER A 148 -9.15 0.68 -7.21
N MET A 149 -10.42 0.34 -7.33
CA MET A 149 -11.04 -0.06 -8.59
C MET A 149 -12.33 0.73 -8.77
N TYR A 150 -12.69 0.97 -10.03
CA TYR A 150 -13.91 1.63 -10.41
C TYR A 150 -14.42 0.97 -11.68
N THR A 151 -15.73 0.77 -11.77
CA THR A 151 -16.43 0.36 -12.98
C THR A 151 -17.73 1.17 -13.05
N GLU A 152 -18.18 1.52 -14.25
CA GLU A 152 -19.44 2.25 -14.39
C GLU A 152 -20.66 1.40 -13.94
N PRO A 153 -21.73 2.04 -13.41
CA PRO A 153 -22.93 1.32 -12.99
C PRO A 153 -23.56 0.52 -14.14
N GLY A 154 -23.86 -0.75 -13.88
CA GLY A 154 -24.52 -1.65 -14.86
C GLY A 154 -23.55 -2.48 -15.70
N GLU A 155 -22.24 -2.20 -15.63
CA GLU A 155 -21.20 -3.03 -16.23
C GLU A 155 -20.71 -4.11 -15.25
N PRO A 156 -20.14 -5.23 -15.73
CA PRO A 156 -19.58 -6.25 -14.84
C PRO A 156 -18.37 -5.73 -14.05
N ASP A 157 -18.26 -6.12 -12.79
CA ASP A 157 -17.17 -5.69 -11.90
C ASP A 157 -15.79 -6.04 -12.46
N CYS A 158 -14.85 -5.12 -12.32
CA CYS A 158 -13.44 -5.43 -12.57
C CYS A 158 -12.89 -6.41 -11.52
N ILE A 159 -12.01 -7.30 -11.98
CA ILE A 159 -11.42 -8.39 -11.22
C ILE A 159 -9.90 -8.29 -11.33
N ILE A 160 -9.25 -8.19 -10.18
CA ILE A 160 -7.80 -8.31 -10.03
C ILE A 160 -7.48 -9.40 -9.01
N LYS A 161 -6.29 -9.98 -9.10
CA LYS A 161 -5.84 -11.02 -8.17
C LYS A 161 -4.48 -10.66 -7.60
N PHE A 162 -4.41 -10.48 -6.28
CA PHE A 162 -3.15 -10.35 -5.57
C PHE A 162 -2.43 -11.69 -5.46
N ASN A 163 -1.12 -11.66 -5.64
CA ASN A 163 -0.20 -12.76 -5.39
C ASN A 163 0.91 -12.25 -4.47
N PHE A 164 0.88 -12.64 -3.19
CA PHE A 164 1.87 -12.22 -2.20
C PHE A 164 3.13 -13.09 -2.20
N GLY A 165 3.24 -14.05 -3.13
CA GLY A 165 4.36 -14.97 -3.23
C GLY A 165 4.22 -16.18 -2.28
N PRO A 166 5.25 -17.05 -2.19
CA PRO A 166 6.56 -16.90 -2.80
C PRO A 166 6.60 -17.26 -4.30
N ASN A 167 5.55 -17.88 -4.83
CA ASN A 167 5.48 -18.32 -6.22
C ASN A 167 4.88 -17.22 -7.09
N PHE A 168 5.74 -16.46 -7.76
CA PHE A 168 5.39 -15.35 -8.63
C PHE A 168 5.26 -15.79 -10.09
N GLU A 169 4.38 -15.14 -10.85
CA GLU A 169 4.19 -15.41 -12.29
C GLU A 169 5.32 -14.74 -13.11
N PHE A 170 5.73 -13.54 -12.73
CA PHE A 170 6.78 -12.76 -13.38
C PHE A 170 7.72 -12.11 -12.36
N LEU A 171 8.42 -12.93 -11.56
CA LEU A 171 9.50 -12.42 -10.72
C LEU A 171 10.63 -11.84 -11.59
N PRO A 172 11.04 -10.58 -11.40
CA PRO A 172 12.16 -10.01 -12.14
C PRO A 172 13.44 -10.83 -11.91
N GLN A 173 14.18 -11.12 -12.99
CA GLN A 173 15.48 -11.81 -12.90
C GLN A 173 16.56 -10.90 -12.31
N ASP A 174 16.42 -9.59 -12.52
CA ASP A 174 17.27 -8.55 -11.97
C ASP A 174 16.38 -7.40 -11.47
N PHE A 175 16.80 -6.81 -10.35
CA PHE A 175 16.18 -5.63 -9.76
C PHE A 175 16.98 -4.34 -10.07
N GLY A 176 17.93 -4.37 -11.01
CA GLY A 176 18.66 -3.20 -11.47
C GLY A 176 19.60 -2.65 -10.41
N GLY A 177 20.25 -3.53 -9.64
CA GLY A 177 21.10 -3.17 -8.50
C GLY A 177 20.33 -2.80 -7.22
N LEU A 178 18.99 -2.83 -7.24
CA LEU A 178 18.20 -2.69 -6.02
C LEU A 178 18.32 -3.96 -5.15
N PRO A 179 18.16 -3.83 -3.82
CA PRO A 179 18.13 -4.99 -2.93
C PRO A 179 17.09 -6.02 -3.35
N ILE A 180 17.44 -7.31 -3.23
CA ILE A 180 16.50 -8.40 -3.54
C ILE A 180 15.36 -8.37 -2.50
N PRO A 181 14.09 -8.26 -2.94
CA PRO A 181 12.95 -8.20 -2.03
C PRO A 181 12.60 -9.57 -1.43
N GLN A 182 11.99 -9.53 -0.25
CA GLN A 182 11.26 -10.67 0.30
C GLN A 182 9.80 -10.67 -0.19
N PRO A 183 9.17 -11.83 -0.42
CA PRO A 183 7.75 -11.90 -0.75
C PRO A 183 6.89 -11.41 0.43
N MET A 184 5.81 -10.70 0.11
CA MET A 184 4.85 -10.21 1.11
C MET A 184 4.18 -11.34 1.93
N SER A 185 4.18 -12.59 1.46
CA SER A 185 3.70 -13.75 2.21
C SER A 185 4.58 -14.11 3.43
N LEU A 186 5.80 -13.59 3.52
CA LEU A 186 6.68 -13.76 4.66
C LEU A 186 6.57 -12.64 5.70
N VAL A 187 5.69 -11.65 5.50
CA VAL A 187 5.50 -10.59 6.49
C VAL A 187 4.95 -11.23 7.79
N PRO A 188 5.65 -11.08 8.93
CA PRO A 188 5.21 -11.70 10.17
C PRO A 188 3.81 -11.25 10.59
N HIS A 189 3.03 -12.17 11.14
CA HIS A 189 1.76 -11.82 11.78
C HIS A 189 2.00 -10.82 12.90
N GLN A 190 1.18 -9.76 12.90
CA GLN A 190 1.22 -8.79 13.97
C GLN A 190 0.55 -9.39 15.21
N ALA A 191 1.35 -9.72 16.24
CA ALA A 191 0.81 -10.05 17.54
C ALA A 191 0.04 -8.83 18.08
N TYR A 192 -1.26 -8.98 18.30
CA TYR A 192 -2.05 -8.00 19.02
C TYR A 192 -1.95 -8.32 20.51
N GLU A 193 -1.19 -7.53 21.26
CA GLU A 193 -1.32 -7.54 22.72
C GLU A 193 -2.67 -6.93 23.08
N VAL A 194 -3.64 -7.80 23.37
CA VAL A 194 -4.89 -7.38 24.02
C VAL A 194 -4.54 -7.06 25.46
N LYS A 195 -4.49 -5.77 25.81
CA LYS A 195 -4.47 -5.37 27.22
C LYS A 195 -5.83 -5.73 27.81
N ASN A 196 -5.88 -6.82 28.57
CA ASN A 196 -7.01 -7.15 29.43
C ASN A 196 -7.00 -6.17 30.62
N GLU A 197 -7.44 -4.94 30.41
CA GLU A 197 -7.81 -4.07 31.52
C GLU A 197 -9.15 -4.58 32.06
N GLY A 198 -9.06 -5.39 33.13
CA GLY A 198 -10.24 -5.86 33.86
C GLY A 198 -11.08 -4.68 34.36
N PRO A 199 -12.40 -4.86 34.56
CA PRO A 199 -13.29 -3.77 34.92
C PRO A 199 -12.80 -3.06 36.19
N THR A 200 -12.55 -1.76 36.09
CA THR A 200 -12.28 -0.90 37.23
C THR A 200 -13.47 -0.96 38.17
N LYS A 201 -13.25 -1.45 39.40
CA LYS A 201 -14.27 -1.45 40.44
C LYS A 201 -14.64 0.01 40.73
N ASN A 202 -15.81 0.44 40.27
CA ASN A 202 -16.41 1.69 40.73
C ASN A 202 -16.72 1.53 42.22
N ALA A 203 -15.94 2.20 43.07
CA ALA A 203 -16.28 2.38 44.46
C ALA A 203 -17.51 3.29 44.53
N ILE A 204 -18.68 2.70 44.77
CA ILE A 204 -19.84 3.45 45.25
C ILE A 204 -19.55 3.73 46.72
N VAL A 205 -19.20 4.97 47.04
CA VAL A 205 -19.22 5.47 48.42
C VAL A 205 -20.67 5.78 48.73
N ALA A 206 -21.25 5.00 49.64
CA ALA A 206 -22.53 5.29 50.28
C ALA A 206 -22.32 6.19 51.50
#